data_AF-A0A397RWX2-F1
#
_entry.id   AF-A0A397RWX2-F1
#
_cell.length_a   1.000
_cell.length_b   1.000
_cell.length_c   1.000
_cell.angle_alpha   90.00
_cell.angle_beta   90.00
_cell.angle_gamma   90.00
#
_symmetry.space_group_name_H-M   'P 1'
#
loop_
_entity.id
_entity.type
_entity.pdbx_description
1 polymer ?
#
loop_
_entity_poly.entity_id
_entity_poly.type
_entity_poly.pdbx_seq_one_letter_code
_entity_poly.pdbx_strand_id
1 'polypeptide(L)'
;MNKDEILLKAQEENKGKDLADKSARNDGSWIAYSVGVILIILVDTINGFVLHNVNRGADFALFSMAFVIFLVKYIKLRKKHELIPLIIWGVLSISMLVLWILQLCGVL
;
A
#
# COMPACT_ATOMS: atom_id res chain seq x y z
N MET A 1 -3.88 42.51 -6.98
CA MET A 1 -3.28 41.25 -7.42
C MET A 1 -4.25 40.63 -8.42
N ASN A 2 -3.82 40.50 -9.67
CA ASN A 2 -4.66 39.96 -10.74
C ASN A 2 -4.55 38.42 -10.79
N LYS A 3 -5.56 37.72 -11.31
CA LYS A 3 -5.61 36.24 -11.33
C LYS A 3 -4.33 35.61 -11.89
N ASP A 4 -3.78 36.21 -12.94
CA ASP A 4 -2.58 35.72 -13.62
C ASP A 4 -1.31 35.87 -12.76
N GLU A 5 -1.21 36.93 -11.94
CA GLU A 5 -0.10 37.09 -10.99
C GLU A 5 -0.15 36.03 -9.87
N ILE A 6 -1.36 35.64 -9.44
CA ILE A 6 -1.56 34.59 -8.43
C ILE A 6 -1.10 33.24 -8.98
N LEU A 7 -1.50 32.91 -10.22
CA LEU A 7 -1.13 31.66 -10.87
C LEU A 7 0.37 31.56 -11.14
N LEU A 8 1.01 32.65 -11.60
CA LEU A 8 2.46 32.70 -11.81
C LEU A 8 3.23 32.50 -10.49
N LYS A 9 2.85 33.21 -9.41
CA LYS A 9 3.45 32.99 -8.08
C LYS A 9 3.26 31.56 -7.60
N ALA A 10 2.05 31.00 -7.71
CA ALA A 10 1.79 29.62 -7.32
C ALA A 10 2.59 28.61 -8.15
N GLN A 11 2.84 28.87 -9.44
CA GLN A 11 3.70 28.03 -10.28
C GLN A 11 5.18 28.15 -9.92
N GLU A 12 5.68 29.36 -9.64
CA GLU A 12 7.05 29.58 -9.17
C GLU A 12 7.29 28.88 -7.82
N GLU A 13 6.36 29.04 -6.86
CA GLU A 13 6.43 28.39 -5.55
C GLU A 13 6.40 26.86 -5.65
N ASN A 14 5.57 26.32 -6.53
CA ASN A 14 5.43 24.87 -6.72
C ASN A 14 6.42 24.29 -7.74
N LYS A 15 7.35 25.10 -8.28
CA LYS A 15 8.32 24.68 -9.31
C LYS A 15 7.65 24.03 -10.52
N GLY A 16 6.51 24.57 -10.96
CA GLY A 16 5.71 24.05 -12.07
C GLY A 16 5.01 22.71 -11.80
N LYS A 17 4.96 22.24 -10.55
CA LYS A 17 4.23 21.01 -10.19
C LYS A 17 2.76 21.32 -10.00
N ASP A 18 1.90 20.55 -10.67
CA ASP A 18 0.47 20.57 -10.41
C ASP A 18 0.18 19.88 -9.06
N LEU A 19 -0.11 20.70 -8.05
CA LEU A 19 -0.48 20.21 -6.72
C LEU A 19 -1.82 19.46 -6.73
N ALA A 20 -2.75 19.85 -7.60
CA ALA A 20 -4.06 19.22 -7.69
C ALA A 20 -3.91 17.80 -8.25
N ASP A 21 -3.13 17.62 -9.32
CA ASP A 21 -2.79 16.30 -9.86
C ASP A 21 -2.08 15.41 -8.82
N LYS A 22 -1.08 15.98 -8.12
CA LYS A 22 -0.37 15.25 -7.07
C LYS A 22 -1.29 14.80 -5.93
N SER A 23 -2.23 15.65 -5.51
CA SER A 23 -3.21 15.29 -4.47
C SER A 23 -4.15 14.20 -4.98
N ALA A 24 -4.73 14.39 -6.17
CA ALA A 24 -5.62 13.41 -6.79
C ALA A 24 -4.97 12.03 -6.94
N ARG A 25 -3.68 11.98 -7.32
CA ARG A 25 -2.93 10.72 -7.39
C ARG A 25 -2.73 10.08 -6.02
N ASN A 26 -2.43 10.86 -4.98
CA ASN A 26 -2.27 10.33 -3.62
C ASN A 26 -3.58 9.76 -3.10
N ASP A 27 -4.68 10.49 -3.28
CA ASP A 27 -6.03 10.06 -2.86
C ASP A 27 -6.45 8.81 -3.64
N GLY A 28 -6.25 8.81 -4.97
CA GLY A 28 -6.50 7.66 -5.82
C GLY A 28 -5.69 6.43 -5.40
N SER A 29 -4.42 6.60 -5.04
CA SER A 29 -3.56 5.51 -4.56
C SER A 29 -4.08 4.92 -3.23
N TRP A 30 -4.54 5.79 -2.32
CA TRP A 30 -5.11 5.35 -1.04
C TRP A 30 -6.43 4.60 -1.21
N ILE A 31 -7.32 5.11 -2.08
CA ILE A 31 -8.59 4.46 -2.40
C ILE A 31 -8.34 3.12 -3.10
N ALA A 32 -7.44 3.08 -4.09
CA ALA A 32 -7.09 1.85 -4.80
C ALA A 32 -6.54 0.79 -3.84
N TYR A 33 -5.65 1.17 -2.93
CA TYR A 33 -5.15 0.26 -1.89
C TYR A 33 -6.29 -0.26 -0.99
N SER A 34 -7.16 0.62 -0.51
CA SER A 34 -8.29 0.27 0.36
C SER A 34 -9.27 -0.68 -0.33
N VAL A 35 -9.62 -0.40 -1.59
CA VAL A 35 -10.47 -1.28 -2.41
C VAL A 35 -9.78 -2.63 -2.62
N GLY A 36 -8.47 -2.64 -2.90
CA GLY A 36 -7.68 -3.87 -3.03
C GLY A 36 -7.74 -4.74 -1.77
N VAL A 37 -7.57 -4.15 -0.58
CA VAL A 37 -7.71 -4.86 0.70
C VAL A 37 -9.10 -5.50 0.83
N ILE A 38 -10.16 -4.73 0.55
CA ILE A 38 -11.54 -5.22 0.67
C ILE A 38 -11.79 -6.39 -0.29
N LEU A 39 -11.32 -6.29 -1.53
CA LEU A 39 -11.49 -7.33 -2.53
C LEU A 39 -10.73 -8.61 -2.16
N ILE A 40 -9.49 -8.49 -1.65
CA ILE A 40 -8.70 -9.65 -1.19
C ILE A 40 -9.41 -10.35 -0.04
N ILE A 41 -9.87 -9.62 0.98
CA ILE A 41 -10.62 -10.19 2.11
C ILE A 41 -11.86 -10.94 1.62
N LEU A 42 -12.60 -10.36 0.67
CA LEU A 42 -13.80 -10.98 0.11
C LEU A 42 -13.46 -12.26 -0.65
N VAL A 43 -12.42 -12.24 -1.49
CA VAL A 43 -11.94 -13.41 -2.23
C VAL A 43 -11.48 -14.51 -1.28
N ASP A 44 -10.71 -14.18 -0.26
CA ASP A 44 -10.21 -15.14 0.73
C ASP A 44 -11.31 -15.73 1.59
N THR A 45 -12.32 -14.92 1.94
CA THR A 45 -13.50 -15.41 2.64
C THR A 45 -14.24 -16.44 1.78
N ILE A 46 -14.49 -16.12 0.50
CA ILE A 46 -15.19 -17.05 -0.42
C ILE A 46 -14.36 -18.32 -0.64
N ASN A 47 -13.06 -18.20 -0.89
CA ASN A 47 -12.18 -19.34 -1.07
C ASN A 47 -12.14 -20.21 0.19
N GLY A 48 -12.10 -19.61 1.38
CA GLY A 48 -12.13 -20.33 2.65
C GLY A 48 -13.42 -21.13 2.84
N PHE A 49 -14.57 -20.59 2.43
CA PHE A 49 -15.85 -21.30 2.52
C PHE A 49 -16.05 -22.36 1.43
N VAL A 50 -15.63 -22.10 0.20
CA VAL A 50 -15.92 -22.96 -0.97
C VAL A 50 -14.82 -24.00 -1.20
N LEU A 51 -13.56 -23.59 -1.08
CA LEU A 51 -12.38 -24.41 -1.40
C LEU A 51 -11.65 -24.91 -0.16
N HIS A 52 -12.11 -24.52 1.05
CA HIS A 52 -11.40 -24.75 2.31
C HIS A 52 -9.94 -24.29 2.28
N ASN A 53 -9.64 -23.29 1.44
CA ASN A 53 -8.30 -22.80 1.19
C ASN A 53 -8.30 -21.27 1.08
N VAL A 54 -7.24 -20.62 1.54
CA VAL A 54 -7.08 -19.15 1.49
C VAL A 54 -5.95 -18.82 0.52
N ASN A 55 -6.06 -17.74 -0.25
CA ASN A 55 -5.01 -17.34 -1.17
C ASN A 55 -3.89 -16.59 -0.45
N ARG A 56 -3.03 -17.35 0.23
CA ARG A 56 -1.87 -16.80 0.98
C ARG A 56 -0.91 -16.01 0.09
N GLY A 57 -0.91 -16.24 -1.22
CA GLY A 57 -0.12 -15.48 -2.19
C GLY A 57 -0.65 -14.07 -2.40
N ALA A 58 -1.97 -13.89 -2.44
CA ALA A 58 -2.60 -12.57 -2.50
C ALA A 58 -2.36 -11.80 -1.20
N ASP A 59 -2.48 -12.47 -0.05
CA ASP A 59 -2.12 -11.92 1.26
C ASP A 59 -0.66 -11.45 1.28
N PHE A 60 0.28 -12.31 0.85
CA PHE A 60 1.70 -11.96 0.76
C PHE A 60 1.93 -10.68 -0.05
N ALA A 61 1.31 -10.57 -1.23
CA ALA A 61 1.42 -9.37 -2.06
C ALA A 61 0.87 -8.13 -1.32
N LEU A 62 -0.26 -8.25 -0.64
CA LEU A 62 -0.89 -7.17 0.12
C LEU A 62 -0.01 -6.65 1.26
N PHE A 63 0.46 -7.57 2.12
CA PHE A 63 1.34 -7.22 3.24
C PHE A 63 2.68 -6.63 2.75
N SER A 64 3.19 -7.11 1.61
CA SER A 64 4.40 -6.57 0.98
C SER A 64 4.22 -5.15 0.47
N MET A 65 3.06 -4.82 -0.12
CA MET A 65 2.74 -3.44 -0.53
C MET A 65 2.72 -2.50 0.69
N ALA A 66 2.05 -2.90 1.78
CA ALA A 66 2.07 -2.15 3.04
C ALA A 66 3.49 -1.96 3.59
N PHE A 67 4.29 -3.02 3.61
CA PHE A 67 5.70 -2.97 4.02
C PHE A 67 6.47 -1.91 3.21
N VAL A 68 6.35 -1.92 1.89
CA VAL A 68 7.06 -0.96 1.01
C VAL A 68 6.58 0.47 1.24
N ILE A 69 5.28 0.71 1.48
CA ILE A 69 4.76 2.05 1.84
C ILE A 69 5.47 2.58 3.08
N PHE A 70 5.54 1.79 4.16
CA PHE A 70 6.20 2.21 5.39
C PHE A 70 7.72 2.27 5.26
N LEU A 71 8.33 1.45 4.40
CA LEU A 71 9.76 1.50 4.11
C LEU A 71 10.13 2.81 3.44
N VAL A 72 9.38 3.19 2.39
CA VAL A 72 9.59 4.46 1.69
C VAL A 72 9.33 5.65 2.62
N LYS A 73 8.29 5.59 3.47
CA LYS A 73 8.05 6.63 4.49
C LYS A 73 9.21 6.72 5.49
N TYR A 74 9.71 5.60 5.99
CA TYR A 74 10.85 5.57 6.90
C TYR A 74 12.12 6.13 6.27
N ILE A 75 12.45 5.76 5.02
CA ILE A 75 13.62 6.27 4.30
C ILE A 75 13.52 7.78 4.07
N LYS A 76 12.35 8.28 3.67
CA LYS A 76 12.15 9.71 3.35
C LYS A 76 12.01 10.59 4.57
N LEU A 77 11.29 10.15 5.61
CA LEU A 77 11.01 10.95 6.80
C LEU A 77 12.06 10.74 7.90
N ARG A 78 12.76 9.60 7.90
CA ARG A 78 13.71 9.16 8.94
C ARG A 78 13.14 9.24 10.36
N LYS A 79 11.82 9.11 10.52
CA LYS A 79 11.14 9.18 11.81
C LYS A 79 11.04 7.79 12.43
N LYS A 80 11.42 7.68 13.71
CA LYS A 80 11.42 6.41 14.46
C LYS A 80 10.04 5.76 14.58
N HIS A 81 8.95 6.53 14.60
CA HIS A 81 7.60 5.96 14.69
C HIS A 81 7.16 5.20 13.45
N GLU A 82 7.82 5.39 12.29
CA GLU A 82 7.56 4.62 11.08
C GLU A 82 8.27 3.25 11.12
N LEU A 83 9.23 3.05 12.03
CA LEU A 83 9.99 1.80 12.15
C LEU A 83 9.13 0.64 12.67
N ILE A 84 8.26 0.91 13.64
CA ILE A 84 7.38 -0.11 14.23
C ILE A 84 6.43 -0.69 13.17
N PRO A 85 5.62 0.12 12.45
CA PRO A 85 4.76 -0.42 11.41
C PRO A 85 5.55 -1.08 10.28
N LEU A 86 6.72 -0.53 9.90
CA LEU A 86 7.61 -1.17 8.93
C LEU A 86 7.96 -2.61 9.33
N ILE A 87 8.40 -2.82 10.57
CA ILE A 87 8.77 -4.16 11.05
C ILE A 87 7.54 -5.08 11.09
N ILE A 88 6.40 -4.59 11.59
CA ILE A 88 5.16 -5.39 11.68
C ILE A 88 4.73 -5.88 10.30
N TRP A 89 4.61 -4.97 9.33
CA TRP A 89 4.21 -5.31 7.97
C TRP A 89 5.23 -6.20 7.27
N GLY A 90 6.53 -6.03 7.56
CA GLY A 90 7.60 -6.89 7.04
C GLY A 90 7.52 -8.33 7.57
N VAL A 91 7.29 -8.49 8.88
CA VAL A 91 7.12 -9.81 9.50
C VAL A 91 5.87 -10.51 8.96
N LEU A 92 4.77 -9.79 8.80
CA LEU A 92 3.53 -10.32 8.21
C LEU A 92 3.71 -10.73 6.74
N SER A 93 4.44 -9.93 5.96
CA SER A 93 4.77 -10.29 4.57
C SER A 93 5.58 -11.59 4.53
N ILE A 94 6.64 -11.70 5.34
CA ILE A 94 7.47 -12.92 5.38
C ILE A 94 6.66 -14.12 5.86
N SER A 95 5.79 -13.97 6.85
CA SER A 95 4.97 -15.09 7.34
C SER A 95 3.98 -15.58 6.28
N MET A 96 3.33 -14.68 5.54
CA MET A 96 2.45 -15.07 4.44
C MET A 96 3.20 -15.70 3.28
N LEU A 97 4.43 -15.25 2.99
CA LEU A 97 5.29 -15.90 2.00
C LEU A 97 5.57 -17.36 2.39
N VAL A 98 5.95 -17.60 3.64
CA VAL A 98 6.21 -18.96 4.14
C VAL A 98 4.94 -19.81 4.06
N LEU A 99 3.79 -19.28 4.49
CA LEU A 99 2.51 -20.00 4.46
C LEU A 99 2.08 -20.32 3.02
N TRP A 100 2.29 -19.41 2.09
CA TRP A 100 2.04 -19.64 0.67
C TRP A 100 2.97 -20.73 0.09
N ILE A 101 4.25 -20.74 0.45
CA ILE A 101 5.18 -21.81 0.03
C ILE A 101 4.73 -23.17 0.60
N LEU A 102 4.34 -23.21 1.87
CA LEU A 102 3.85 -24.45 2.51
C LEU A 102 2.56 -24.96 1.83
N GLN A 103 1.67 -24.06 1.43
CA GLN A 103 0.47 -24.37 0.64
C GLN A 103 0.84 -24.92 -0.75
N LEU A 104 1.84 -24.36 -1.42
CA LEU A 104 2.34 -24.90 -2.70
C LEU A 104 2.97 -26.29 -2.57
N CYS A 105 3.59 -26.57 -1.41
CA CYS A 105 4.15 -27.88 -1.10
C CYS A 105 3.07 -28.90 -0.65
N GLY A 106 1.80 -28.51 -0.54
CA GLY A 106 0.72 -29.39 -0.09
C GLY A 106 0.78 -29.78 1.39
N VAL A 107 1.53 -29.03 2.20
CA VAL A 107 1.60 -29.21 3.66
C VAL A 107 0.38 -28.56 4.34
N LEU A 108 -0.17 -27.52 3.70
CA LEU A 108 -1.35 -26.76 4.10
C LEU A 108 -2.47 -26.89 3.05
#